data_AF-A0A2Z3H1Y7-F1
#
_entry.id   AF-A0A2Z3H1Y7-F1
#
_cell.length_a   1.000
_cell.length_b   1.000
_cell.length_c   1.000
_cell.angle_alpha   90.00
_cell.angle_beta   90.00
_cell.angle_gamma   90.00
#
_symmetry.space_group_name_H-M   'P 1'
#
loop_
_entity.id
_entity.type
_entity.pdbx_description
1 polymer ?
#
loop_
_entity_poly.entity_id
_entity_poly.type
_entity_poly.pdbx_seq_one_letter_code
_entity_poly.pdbx_strand_id
1 'polypeptide(L)'
;MDFSHEELVEVVDRLVAGLIERAGVTTGPVDALHIAEYHLGIPVEFVEPAEDDGSGRRRPRSRPAGNGITLTTDMSEEAQQRGAAGGIANLLIPDIMHKLGVPLGAEGKPFITHVRGLVVPRVLIPTRLLRAALRDCKYDVPALHRVFSTASMEMVALRLLDLDSPCVIAIVDDGVVATRRGNQMQVARQLSDAERECVERVTELELPHRARVGEWTAWGWFVEGRPFRRIIVRAVPDDV
;
A
#
# COMPACT_ATOMS: atom_id res chain seq x y z
N MET A 1 23.28 -13.06 0.12
CA MET A 1 21.89 -13.22 -0.38
C MET A 1 21.98 -12.59 -1.74
N ASP A 2 22.00 -13.43 -2.77
CA ASP A 2 22.50 -13.01 -4.09
C ASP A 2 21.31 -12.83 -5.03
N PHE A 3 20.40 -11.93 -4.66
CA PHE A 3 19.35 -11.43 -5.54
C PHE A 3 19.20 -9.93 -5.35
N SER A 4 18.81 -9.22 -6.42
CA SER A 4 18.59 -7.78 -6.40
C SER A 4 17.19 -7.43 -5.87
N HIS A 5 16.98 -6.16 -5.49
CA HIS A 5 15.65 -5.70 -5.12
C HIS A 5 14.65 -5.82 -6.29
N GLU A 6 15.12 -5.61 -7.52
CA GLU A 6 14.32 -5.73 -8.74
C GLU A 6 13.86 -7.18 -8.96
N GLU A 7 14.74 -8.15 -8.77
CA GLU A 7 14.40 -9.58 -8.85
C GLU A 7 13.35 -9.97 -7.79
N LEU A 8 13.50 -9.48 -6.55
CA LEU A 8 12.50 -9.67 -5.50
C LEU A 8 11.14 -9.10 -5.91
N VAL A 9 11.11 -7.85 -6.41
CA VAL A 9 9.89 -7.19 -6.87
C VAL A 9 9.24 -7.97 -8.02
N GLU A 10 10.02 -8.42 -9.00
CA GLU A 10 9.52 -9.17 -10.15
C GLU A 10 8.90 -10.51 -9.72
N VAL A 11 9.56 -11.25 -8.82
CA VAL A 11 9.04 -12.51 -8.29
C VAL A 11 7.73 -12.29 -7.55
N VAL A 12 7.64 -11.24 -6.72
CA VAL A 12 6.41 -10.88 -6.00
C VAL A 12 5.30 -10.51 -6.98
N ASP A 13 5.57 -9.63 -7.95
CA ASP A 13 4.59 -9.20 -8.96
C ASP A 13 4.05 -10.39 -9.76
N ARG A 14 4.93 -11.31 -10.17
CA ARG A 14 4.55 -12.51 -10.92
C ARG A 14 3.65 -13.45 -10.11
N LEU A 15 4.00 -13.70 -8.85
CA LEU A 15 3.21 -14.57 -7.98
C LEU A 15 1.85 -13.96 -7.64
N VAL A 16 1.82 -12.67 -7.31
CA VAL A 16 0.58 -11.95 -7.05
C VAL A 16 -0.29 -11.90 -8.30
N ALA A 17 0.27 -11.57 -9.47
CA ALA A 17 -0.49 -11.56 -10.72
C ALA A 17 -1.13 -12.91 -11.02
N GLY A 18 -0.38 -14.00 -10.88
CA GLY A 18 -0.91 -15.36 -11.07
C GLY A 18 -2.00 -15.73 -10.05
N LEU A 19 -1.88 -15.27 -8.79
CA LEU A 19 -2.93 -15.45 -7.78
C LEU A 19 -4.21 -14.71 -8.17
N ILE A 20 -4.09 -13.41 -8.49
CA ILE A 20 -5.23 -12.54 -8.84
C ILE A 20 -5.95 -13.07 -10.09
N GLU A 21 -5.20 -13.55 -11.08
CA GLU A 21 -5.76 -14.14 -12.30
C GLU A 21 -6.51 -15.45 -12.01
N ARG A 22 -5.94 -16.37 -11.22
CA ARG A 22 -6.63 -17.62 -10.84
C ARG A 22 -7.86 -17.38 -9.97
N ALA A 23 -7.85 -16.30 -9.18
CA ALA A 23 -9.02 -15.85 -8.42
C ALA A 23 -10.10 -15.20 -9.31
N GLY A 24 -9.87 -15.05 -10.62
CA GLY A 24 -10.83 -14.47 -11.56
C GLY A 24 -10.99 -12.96 -11.46
N VAL A 25 -10.08 -12.26 -10.76
CA VAL A 25 -10.18 -10.83 -10.53
C VAL A 25 -9.64 -10.06 -11.75
N THR A 26 -10.56 -9.40 -12.46
CA THR A 26 -10.25 -8.70 -13.72
C THR A 26 -10.26 -7.18 -13.60
N THR A 27 -10.89 -6.63 -12.56
CA THR A 27 -10.95 -5.19 -12.25
C THR A 27 -10.86 -4.98 -10.74
N GLY A 28 -10.57 -3.73 -10.32
CA GLY A 28 -10.70 -3.34 -8.91
C GLY A 28 -12.15 -3.08 -8.50
N PRO A 29 -12.43 -2.97 -7.19
CA PRO A 29 -11.47 -3.18 -6.09
C PRO A 29 -11.17 -4.67 -5.87
N VAL A 30 -9.98 -5.00 -5.37
CA VAL A 30 -9.64 -6.38 -5.03
C VAL A 30 -10.13 -6.70 -3.62
N ASP A 31 -10.99 -7.70 -3.49
CA ASP A 31 -11.44 -8.22 -2.20
C ASP A 31 -10.48 -9.31 -1.69
N ALA A 32 -9.54 -8.92 -0.84
CA ALA A 32 -8.57 -9.83 -0.25
C ALA A 32 -9.20 -10.79 0.77
N LEU A 33 -10.29 -10.41 1.43
CA LEU A 33 -11.04 -11.31 2.31
C LEU A 33 -11.63 -12.46 1.50
N HIS A 34 -12.31 -12.12 0.40
CA HIS A 34 -12.90 -13.12 -0.48
C HIS A 34 -11.85 -14.06 -1.09
N ILE A 35 -10.72 -13.51 -1.56
CA ILE A 35 -9.61 -14.33 -2.08
C ILE A 35 -9.06 -15.25 -0.99
N ALA A 36 -8.83 -14.74 0.22
CA ALA A 36 -8.28 -15.55 1.31
C ALA A 36 -9.21 -16.71 1.69
N GLU A 37 -10.50 -16.43 1.91
CA GLU A 37 -11.46 -17.43 2.39
C GLU A 37 -11.87 -18.42 1.29
N TYR A 38 -12.31 -17.93 0.14
CA TYR A 38 -12.97 -18.78 -0.87
C TYR A 38 -12.00 -19.32 -1.92
N HIS A 39 -10.96 -18.57 -2.28
CA HIS A 39 -10.01 -19.02 -3.30
C HIS A 39 -8.84 -19.80 -2.69
N LEU A 40 -8.34 -19.36 -1.52
CA LEU A 40 -7.18 -19.96 -0.86
C LEU A 40 -7.54 -20.90 0.30
N GLY A 41 -8.80 -20.88 0.77
CA GLY A 41 -9.23 -21.71 1.89
C GLY A 41 -8.56 -21.33 3.22
N ILE A 42 -8.09 -20.08 3.35
CA ILE A 42 -7.51 -19.57 4.61
C ILE A 42 -8.67 -19.20 5.53
N PRO A 43 -8.82 -19.85 6.70
CA PRO A 43 -9.90 -19.50 7.62
C PRO A 43 -9.78 -18.05 8.08
N VAL A 44 -10.88 -17.30 7.98
CA VAL A 44 -10.97 -15.92 8.49
C VAL A 44 -11.87 -15.92 9.73
N GLU A 45 -11.33 -15.54 10.87
CA GLU A 45 -12.05 -15.47 12.13
C GLU A 45 -12.17 -14.03 12.60
N PHE A 46 -13.40 -13.58 12.84
CA PHE A 46 -13.69 -12.30 13.47
C PHE A 46 -13.82 -12.50 14.97
N VAL A 47 -12.97 -11.83 15.73
CA VAL A 47 -12.97 -11.89 17.20
C VAL A 47 -13.38 -10.55 17.78
N GLU A 48 -14.16 -10.55 18.86
CA GLU A 48 -14.47 -9.32 19.59
C GLU A 48 -13.19 -8.66 20.11
N PRO A 49 -13.08 -7.33 20.22
CA PRO A 49 -11.89 -6.69 20.77
C PRO A 49 -11.63 -7.15 22.21
N ALA A 50 -10.37 -7.27 22.62
CA ALA A 50 -10.08 -7.55 24.02
C ALA A 50 -10.52 -6.36 24.87
N GLU A 51 -11.31 -6.61 25.92
CA GLU A 51 -11.69 -5.58 26.89
C GLU A 51 -10.43 -4.96 27.50
N ASP A 52 -10.42 -3.62 27.57
CA ASP A 52 -9.35 -2.87 28.20
C ASP A 52 -9.38 -3.16 29.71
N ASP A 53 -8.28 -3.64 30.28
CA ASP A 53 -8.27 -4.21 31.64
C ASP A 53 -8.31 -3.15 32.76
N GLY A 54 -8.90 -1.99 32.49
CA GLY A 54 -8.92 -0.84 33.40
C GLY A 54 -7.54 -0.17 33.58
N SER A 55 -6.46 -0.74 33.05
CA SER A 55 -5.10 -0.19 33.12
C SER A 55 -4.62 0.48 31.83
N GLY A 56 -5.45 0.49 30.77
CA GLY A 56 -5.10 1.03 29.45
C GLY A 56 -4.11 0.17 28.68
N ARG A 57 -3.79 -1.04 29.17
CA ARG A 57 -2.89 -1.99 28.51
C ARG A 57 -3.71 -3.12 27.92
N ARG A 58 -3.81 -3.16 26.59
CA ARG A 58 -4.35 -4.31 25.87
C ARG A 58 -3.60 -5.57 26.29
N ARG A 59 -4.29 -6.51 26.95
CA ARG A 59 -3.71 -7.82 27.30
C ARG A 59 -3.17 -8.49 26.04
N PRO A 60 -1.96 -9.07 26.07
CA PRO A 60 -1.47 -9.90 24.97
C PRO A 60 -2.41 -11.08 24.82
N ARG A 61 -3.20 -11.11 23.75
CA ARG A 61 -4.07 -12.25 23.47
C ARG A 61 -3.23 -13.47 23.13
N SER A 62 -3.69 -14.62 23.61
CA SER A 62 -3.22 -15.92 23.14
C SER A 62 -3.41 -15.94 21.62
N ARG A 63 -2.31 -16.09 20.87
CA ARG A 63 -2.40 -16.26 19.41
C ARG A 63 -3.23 -17.51 19.14
N PRO A 64 -4.28 -17.45 18.30
CA PRO A 64 -4.93 -18.67 17.88
C PRO A 64 -3.87 -19.58 17.24
N ALA A 65 -3.87 -20.85 17.64
CA ALA A 65 -2.85 -21.83 17.28
C ALA A 65 -2.97 -22.34 15.82
N GLY A 66 -3.55 -21.54 14.93
CA GLY A 66 -3.88 -21.92 13.55
C GLY A 66 -3.26 -21.01 12.50
N ASN A 67 -3.14 -21.53 11.28
CA ASN A 67 -2.64 -20.81 10.09
C ASN A 67 -3.70 -19.85 9.48
N GLY A 68 -4.65 -19.35 10.29
CA GLY A 68 -5.77 -18.51 9.83
C GLY A 68 -5.49 -17.01 9.92
N ILE A 69 -6.42 -16.22 9.39
CA ILE A 69 -6.46 -14.77 9.52
C ILE A 69 -7.41 -14.42 10.66
N THR A 70 -6.92 -13.70 11.67
CA THR A 70 -7.75 -13.19 12.76
C THR A 70 -7.92 -11.69 12.63
N LEU A 71 -9.17 -11.23 12.60
CA LEU A 71 -9.55 -9.83 12.50
C LEU A 71 -10.38 -9.44 13.71
N THR A 72 -10.28 -8.19 14.17
CA THR A 72 -11.17 -7.70 15.23
C THR A 72 -12.38 -7.01 14.64
N THR A 73 -13.54 -7.16 15.28
CA THR A 73 -14.82 -6.62 14.77
C THR A 73 -14.89 -5.09 14.76
N ASP A 74 -13.98 -4.41 15.45
CA ASP A 74 -13.82 -2.95 15.46
C ASP A 74 -12.91 -2.41 14.36
N MET A 75 -12.28 -3.27 13.55
CA MET A 75 -11.44 -2.85 12.43
C MET A 75 -12.27 -2.23 11.32
N SER A 76 -11.80 -1.12 10.75
CA SER A 76 -12.35 -0.59 9.50
C SER A 76 -12.20 -1.59 8.35
N GLU A 77 -13.06 -1.48 7.33
CA GLU A 77 -13.01 -2.34 6.14
C GLU A 77 -11.61 -2.35 5.49
N GLU A 78 -10.98 -1.18 5.32
CA GLU A 78 -9.60 -1.08 4.81
C GLU A 78 -8.60 -1.88 5.66
N ALA A 79 -8.75 -1.83 6.99
CA ALA A 79 -7.87 -2.53 7.90
C ALA A 79 -8.09 -4.05 7.84
N GLN A 80 -9.34 -4.49 7.68
CA GLN A 80 -9.70 -5.90 7.47
C GLN A 80 -9.10 -6.43 6.16
N GLN A 81 -9.27 -5.69 5.05
CA GLN A 81 -8.70 -6.01 3.74
C GLN A 81 -7.17 -6.09 3.79
N ARG A 82 -6.52 -5.15 4.47
CA ARG A 82 -5.07 -5.19 4.72
C ARG A 82 -4.64 -6.39 5.56
N GLY A 83 -5.42 -6.74 6.58
CA GLY A 83 -5.20 -7.92 7.40
C GLY A 83 -5.26 -9.21 6.58
N ALA A 84 -6.29 -9.34 5.73
CA ALA A 84 -6.46 -10.47 4.83
C ALA A 84 -5.32 -10.58 3.80
N ALA A 85 -4.98 -9.47 3.14
CA ALA A 85 -3.81 -9.40 2.26
C ALA A 85 -2.50 -9.77 3.00
N GLY A 86 -2.40 -9.44 4.29
CA GLY A 86 -1.29 -9.83 5.15
C GLY A 86 -1.22 -11.33 5.45
N GLY A 87 -2.37 -12.02 5.48
CA GLY A 87 -2.46 -13.48 5.53
C GLY A 87 -2.09 -14.14 4.21
N ILE A 88 -2.60 -13.61 3.10
CA ILE A 88 -2.19 -14.03 1.75
C ILE A 88 -0.67 -13.89 1.58
N ALA A 89 -0.08 -12.80 2.06
CA ALA A 89 1.36 -12.61 2.02
C ALA A 89 2.13 -13.70 2.77
N ASN A 90 1.64 -14.13 3.94
CA ASN A 90 2.27 -15.23 4.69
C ASN A 90 2.21 -16.56 3.92
N LEU A 91 1.13 -16.81 3.18
CA LEU A 91 1.01 -17.98 2.32
C LEU A 91 2.00 -17.95 1.15
N LEU A 92 2.23 -16.78 0.55
CA LEU A 92 3.11 -16.64 -0.62
C LEU A 92 4.60 -16.58 -0.28
N ILE A 93 4.97 -16.24 0.96
CA ILE A 93 6.38 -16.09 1.37
C ILE A 93 7.24 -17.34 1.07
N PRO A 94 6.83 -18.58 1.43
CA PRO A 94 7.61 -19.77 1.11
C PRO A 94 7.92 -19.91 -0.39
N ASP A 95 6.95 -19.64 -1.25
CA ASP A 95 7.13 -19.69 -2.71
C ASP A 95 8.04 -18.57 -3.21
N ILE A 96 7.93 -17.37 -2.64
CA ILE A 96 8.84 -16.24 -2.93
C ILE A 96 10.28 -16.62 -2.56
N MET A 97 10.50 -17.13 -1.35
CA MET A 97 11.82 -17.57 -0.88
C MET A 97 12.40 -18.65 -1.79
N HIS A 98 11.59 -19.66 -2.11
CA HIS A 98 11.99 -20.76 -2.99
C HIS A 98 12.40 -20.26 -4.38
N LYS A 99 11.63 -19.35 -4.99
CA LYS A 99 11.96 -18.76 -6.29
C LYS A 99 13.20 -17.88 -6.28
N LEU A 100 13.55 -17.29 -5.13
CA LEU A 100 14.77 -16.51 -4.93
C LEU A 100 15.97 -17.38 -4.49
N GLY A 101 15.81 -18.70 -4.41
CA GLY A 101 16.86 -19.61 -3.97
C GLY A 101 17.25 -19.45 -2.49
N VAL A 102 16.39 -18.82 -1.68
CA VAL A 102 16.59 -18.66 -0.23
C VAL A 102 16.11 -19.94 0.47
N PRO A 103 16.98 -20.67 1.21
CA PRO A 103 16.57 -21.84 1.97
C PRO A 103 15.51 -21.49 3.00
N LEU A 104 14.45 -22.28 3.10
CA LEU A 104 13.38 -22.08 4.09
C LEU A 104 13.96 -22.12 5.52
N GLY A 105 13.63 -21.13 6.34
CA GLY A 105 14.10 -21.00 7.71
C GLY A 105 15.45 -20.28 7.86
N ALA A 106 16.12 -19.92 6.76
CA ALA A 106 17.33 -19.10 6.79
C ALA A 106 17.01 -17.59 6.86
N GLU A 107 15.73 -17.21 6.69
CA GLU A 107 15.30 -15.82 6.63
C GLU A 107 15.18 -15.14 8.01
N GLY A 108 15.73 -13.93 8.10
CA GLY A 108 15.52 -13.07 9.25
C GLY A 108 14.11 -12.47 9.27
N LYS A 109 13.55 -12.27 10.48
CA LYS A 109 12.27 -11.54 10.69
C LYS A 109 12.19 -10.17 9.97
N PRO A 110 13.28 -9.37 9.88
CA PRO A 110 13.25 -8.11 9.13
C PRO A 110 12.99 -8.32 7.63
N PHE A 111 13.56 -9.38 7.05
CA PHE A 111 13.39 -9.69 5.63
C PHE A 111 11.96 -10.17 5.33
N ILE A 112 11.40 -11.05 6.16
CA ILE A 112 9.99 -11.45 6.06
C ILE A 112 9.08 -10.20 6.12
N THR A 113 9.34 -9.29 7.06
CA THR A 113 8.57 -8.04 7.18
C THR A 113 8.67 -7.19 5.92
N HIS A 114 9.85 -7.08 5.32
CA HIS A 114 10.06 -6.38 4.06
C HIS A 114 9.26 -7.01 2.91
N VAL A 115 9.33 -8.33 2.74
CA VAL A 115 8.60 -9.08 1.71
C VAL A 115 7.09 -8.91 1.88
N ARG A 116 6.57 -9.02 3.11
CA ARG A 116 5.14 -8.73 3.38
C ARG A 116 4.76 -7.31 2.99
N GLY A 117 5.63 -6.34 3.29
CA GLY A 117 5.45 -4.95 2.89
C GLY A 117 5.38 -4.74 1.37
N LEU A 118 5.98 -5.63 0.57
CA LEU A 118 5.85 -5.62 -0.89
C LEU A 118 4.58 -6.31 -1.36
N VAL A 119 4.26 -7.49 -0.81
CA VAL A 119 3.14 -8.33 -1.25
C VAL A 119 1.78 -7.70 -0.94
N VAL A 120 1.57 -7.23 0.29
CA VAL A 120 0.27 -6.69 0.74
C VAL A 120 -0.29 -5.61 -0.20
N PRO A 121 0.45 -4.53 -0.52
CA PRO A 121 -0.09 -3.49 -1.39
C PRO A 121 -0.26 -3.96 -2.84
N ARG A 122 0.50 -4.96 -3.29
CA ARG A 122 0.35 -5.57 -4.63
C ARG A 122 -0.87 -6.48 -4.73
N VAL A 123 -1.27 -7.14 -3.65
CA VAL A 123 -2.52 -7.92 -3.62
C VAL A 123 -3.72 -6.98 -3.76
N LEU A 124 -3.76 -5.90 -2.97
CA LEU A 124 -4.88 -4.96 -3.00
C LEU A 124 -4.89 -4.08 -4.27
N ILE A 125 -3.71 -3.79 -4.82
CA ILE A 125 -3.54 -2.93 -6.00
C ILE A 125 -2.57 -3.61 -6.98
N PRO A 126 -3.03 -4.64 -7.71
CA PRO A 126 -2.18 -5.41 -8.61
C PRO A 126 -1.63 -4.55 -9.75
N THR A 127 -0.33 -4.68 -10.05
CA THR A 127 0.38 -3.85 -11.05
C THR A 127 -0.35 -3.80 -12.39
N ARG A 128 -0.85 -4.95 -12.88
CA ARG A 128 -1.59 -5.03 -14.16
C ARG A 128 -2.89 -4.24 -14.13
N LEU A 129 -3.65 -4.34 -13.03
CA LEU A 129 -4.92 -3.63 -12.86
C LEU A 129 -4.69 -2.13 -12.67
N LEU A 130 -3.65 -1.75 -11.92
CA LEU A 130 -3.24 -0.36 -11.76
C LEU A 130 -2.88 0.26 -13.12
N ARG A 131 -2.01 -0.38 -13.91
CA ARG A 131 -1.65 0.08 -15.26
C ARG A 131 -2.87 0.21 -16.17
N ALA A 132 -3.87 -0.68 -16.03
CA ALA A 132 -5.11 -0.57 -16.76
C ALA A 132 -5.93 0.66 -16.33
N ALA A 133 -6.09 0.89 -15.03
CA ALA A 133 -6.85 2.00 -14.48
C ALA A 133 -6.23 3.38 -14.80
N LEU A 134 -4.90 3.46 -14.97
CA LEU A 134 -4.23 4.71 -15.35
C LEU A 134 -4.69 5.28 -16.69
N ARG A 135 -5.23 4.45 -17.59
CA ARG A 135 -5.76 4.93 -18.88
C ARG A 135 -6.92 5.89 -18.68
N ASP A 136 -7.76 5.64 -17.68
CA ASP A 136 -8.97 6.41 -17.41
C ASP A 136 -8.73 7.45 -16.31
N CYS A 137 -7.97 7.10 -15.27
CA CYS A 137 -7.75 7.96 -14.11
C CYS A 137 -6.57 8.94 -14.23
N LYS A 138 -5.66 8.78 -15.21
CA LYS A 138 -4.54 9.72 -15.48
C LYS A 138 -3.73 10.14 -14.24
N TYR A 139 -3.30 9.18 -13.41
CA TYR A 139 -2.56 9.41 -12.16
C TYR A 139 -3.30 10.25 -11.09
N ASP A 140 -4.60 10.52 -11.25
CA ASP A 140 -5.43 11.13 -10.22
C ASP A 140 -5.62 10.12 -9.07
N VAL A 141 -4.98 10.40 -7.93
CA VAL A 141 -4.98 9.50 -6.78
C VAL A 141 -6.40 9.28 -6.22
N PRO A 142 -7.25 10.32 -6.03
CA PRO A 142 -8.64 10.10 -5.63
C PRO A 142 -9.42 9.19 -6.59
N ALA A 143 -9.26 9.37 -7.91
CA ALA A 143 -9.92 8.55 -8.91
C ALA A 143 -9.44 7.11 -8.88
N LEU A 144 -8.13 6.89 -8.76
CA LEU A 144 -7.57 5.55 -8.58
C LEU A 144 -8.04 4.91 -7.27
N HIS A 145 -8.13 5.67 -6.18
CA HIS A 145 -8.65 5.17 -4.91
C HIS A 145 -10.10 4.71 -5.01
N ARG A 146 -10.95 5.38 -5.81
CA ARG A 146 -12.30 4.88 -6.10
C ARG A 146 -12.31 3.52 -6.82
N VAL A 147 -11.31 3.25 -7.67
CA VAL A 147 -11.15 1.94 -8.34
C VAL A 147 -10.60 0.88 -7.39
N PHE A 148 -9.75 1.27 -6.44
CA PHE A 148 -9.09 0.38 -5.47
C PHE A 148 -9.52 0.68 -4.03
N SER A 149 -10.83 0.79 -3.79
CA SER A 149 -11.40 1.26 -2.51
C SER A 149 -11.15 0.34 -1.30
N THR A 150 -10.68 -0.88 -1.52
CA THR A 150 -10.25 -1.80 -0.45
C THR A 150 -8.84 -1.47 0.07
N ALA A 151 -8.10 -0.59 -0.60
CA ALA A 151 -6.82 -0.06 -0.18
C ALA A 151 -6.95 1.40 0.24
N SER A 152 -6.14 1.85 1.19
CA SER A 152 -6.12 3.27 1.56
C SER A 152 -5.57 4.13 0.43
N MET A 153 -6.04 5.37 0.34
CA MET A 153 -5.57 6.35 -0.64
C MET A 153 -4.04 6.54 -0.63
N GLU A 154 -3.40 6.48 0.54
CA GLU A 154 -1.93 6.50 0.67
C GLU A 154 -1.27 5.30 0.01
N MET A 155 -1.85 4.11 0.17
CA MET A 155 -1.33 2.90 -0.45
C MET A 155 -1.43 3.02 -1.97
N VAL A 156 -2.54 3.54 -2.48
CA VAL A 156 -2.73 3.85 -3.90
C VAL A 156 -1.66 4.82 -4.42
N ALA A 157 -1.41 5.91 -3.69
CA ALA A 157 -0.37 6.87 -4.06
C ALA A 157 1.02 6.22 -4.08
N LEU A 158 1.38 5.47 -3.03
CA LEU A 158 2.68 4.81 -2.93
C LEU A 158 2.88 3.74 -4.00
N ARG A 159 1.83 3.05 -4.46
CA ARG A 159 1.91 2.09 -5.57
C ARG A 159 2.28 2.73 -6.90
N LEU A 160 2.11 4.05 -7.07
CA LEU A 160 2.55 4.75 -8.27
C LEU A 160 4.07 4.78 -8.40
N LEU A 161 4.82 4.63 -7.29
CA LEU A 161 6.28 4.54 -7.30
C LEU A 161 6.78 3.26 -7.97
N ASP A 162 5.94 2.23 -8.09
CA ASP A 162 6.32 0.96 -8.72
C ASP A 162 6.16 0.99 -10.24
N LEU A 163 5.82 2.15 -10.81
CA LEU A 163 5.68 2.37 -12.24
C LEU A 163 6.96 3.01 -12.82
N ASP A 164 7.09 2.95 -14.13
CA ASP A 164 8.30 3.38 -14.84
C ASP A 164 8.40 4.91 -15.00
N SER A 165 7.32 5.65 -14.69
CA SER A 165 7.33 7.12 -14.77
C SER A 165 7.97 7.69 -13.50
N PRO A 166 9.03 8.52 -13.61
CA PRO A 166 9.60 9.22 -12.47
C PRO A 166 8.56 10.02 -11.71
N CYS A 167 8.42 9.73 -10.44
CA CYS A 167 7.61 10.55 -9.55
C CYS A 167 8.10 10.49 -8.11
N VAL A 168 7.71 11.50 -7.36
CA VAL A 168 7.86 11.59 -5.92
C VAL A 168 6.47 11.57 -5.30
N ILE A 169 6.30 10.78 -4.25
CA ILE A 169 5.11 10.77 -3.42
C ILE A 169 5.49 11.28 -2.02
N ALA A 170 4.80 12.33 -1.58
CA ALA A 170 4.91 12.85 -0.22
C ALA A 170 3.57 12.71 0.52
N ILE A 171 3.64 12.34 1.79
CA ILE A 171 2.50 12.30 2.72
C ILE A 171 2.83 13.30 3.81
N VAL A 172 1.95 14.29 3.99
CA VAL A 172 2.11 15.39 4.93
C VAL A 172 0.96 15.36 5.93
N ASP A 173 1.29 15.26 7.21
CA ASP A 173 0.34 15.22 8.33
C ASP A 173 0.50 16.49 9.15
N ASP A 174 -0.55 17.30 9.27
CA ASP A 174 -0.56 18.58 10.00
C ASP A 174 0.66 19.47 9.68
N GLY A 175 1.04 19.50 8.39
CA GLY A 175 2.20 20.27 7.89
C GLY A 175 3.56 19.59 8.05
N VAL A 176 3.62 18.41 8.68
CA VAL A 176 4.85 17.63 8.89
C VAL A 176 4.97 16.52 7.84
N VAL A 177 6.13 16.43 7.18
CA VAL A 177 6.41 15.35 6.22
C VAL A 177 6.54 14.00 6.95
N ALA A 178 5.49 13.21 6.88
CA ALA A 178 5.42 11.86 7.45
C ALA A 178 6.21 10.87 6.58
N THR A 179 6.12 10.99 5.25
CA THR A 179 6.86 10.16 4.30
C THR A 179 7.11 10.95 3.01
N ARG A 180 8.29 10.75 2.41
CA ARG A 180 8.61 11.24 1.06
C ARG A 180 9.50 10.20 0.36
N ARG A 181 9.07 9.73 -0.81
CA ARG A 181 9.76 8.66 -1.57
C ARG A 181 9.71 8.96 -3.06
N GLY A 182 10.79 8.64 -3.76
CA GLY A 182 10.87 8.68 -5.22
C GLY A 182 11.29 7.32 -5.76
N ASN A 183 10.92 7.02 -7.00
CA ASN A 183 11.18 5.72 -7.63
C ASN A 183 12.46 5.70 -8.49
N GLN A 184 12.78 6.79 -9.17
CA GLN A 184 13.96 6.89 -10.05
C GLN A 184 14.94 7.99 -9.63
N MET A 185 14.75 8.55 -8.43
CA MET A 185 15.58 9.62 -7.93
C MET A 185 15.72 9.56 -6.42
N GLN A 186 16.89 9.96 -5.94
CA GLN A 186 17.11 10.16 -4.52
C GLN A 186 16.35 11.41 -4.08
N VAL A 187 15.55 11.25 -3.03
CA VAL A 187 14.73 12.31 -2.49
C VAL A 187 15.18 12.66 -1.07
N ALA A 188 15.48 13.94 -0.84
CA ALA A 188 15.64 14.44 0.52
C ALA A 188 14.29 14.40 1.26
N ARG A 189 14.32 14.44 2.59
CA ARG A 189 13.09 14.49 3.39
C ARG A 189 12.33 15.83 3.23
N GLN A 190 13.03 16.89 2.83
CA GLN A 190 12.44 18.21 2.61
C GLN A 190 11.60 18.21 1.33
N LEU A 191 10.47 18.91 1.37
CA LEU A 191 9.65 19.17 0.18
C LEU A 191 10.42 20.08 -0.77
N SER A 192 10.31 19.80 -2.06
CA SER A 192 10.64 20.76 -3.12
C SER A 192 9.69 21.96 -3.07
N ASP A 193 10.04 23.03 -3.77
CA ASP A 193 9.21 24.24 -3.78
C ASP A 193 7.85 24.00 -4.44
N ALA A 194 7.78 23.16 -5.48
CA ALA A 194 6.50 22.77 -6.09
C ALA A 194 5.62 21.97 -5.12
N GLU A 195 6.20 21.00 -4.38
CA GLU A 195 5.45 20.25 -3.37
C GLU A 195 4.98 21.16 -2.22
N ARG A 196 5.82 22.08 -1.77
CA ARG A 196 5.50 23.02 -0.68
C ARG A 196 4.37 23.96 -1.06
N GLU A 197 4.45 24.61 -2.23
CA GLU A 197 3.38 25.46 -2.74
C GLU A 197 2.08 24.67 -2.88
N CYS A 198 2.16 23.43 -3.38
CA CYS A 198 0.99 22.57 -3.49
C CYS A 198 0.36 22.27 -2.12
N VAL A 199 1.16 21.93 -1.11
CA VAL A 199 0.68 21.67 0.25
C VAL A 199 0.04 22.90 0.86
N GLU A 200 0.66 24.07 0.71
CA GLU A 200 0.14 25.34 1.21
C GLU A 200 -1.24 25.64 0.60
N ARG A 201 -1.37 25.50 -0.72
CA ARG A 201 -2.63 25.74 -1.44
C ARG A 201 -3.72 24.73 -1.10
N VAL A 202 -3.40 23.44 -0.99
CA VAL A 202 -4.38 22.43 -0.56
C VAL A 202 -4.83 22.70 0.88
N THR A 203 -3.92 23.15 1.75
CA THR A 203 -4.24 23.49 3.15
C THR A 203 -5.13 24.74 3.24
N GLU A 204 -4.87 25.75 2.43
CA GLU A 204 -5.64 27.01 2.38
C GLU A 204 -7.04 26.78 1.81
N LEU A 205 -7.15 26.02 0.71
CA LEU A 205 -8.38 25.88 -0.07
C LEU A 205 -9.23 24.67 0.33
N GLU A 206 -8.64 23.70 1.04
CA GLU A 206 -9.24 22.38 1.32
C GLU A 206 -9.74 21.65 0.05
N LEU A 207 -9.09 21.92 -1.08
CA LEU A 207 -9.41 21.38 -2.40
C LEU A 207 -8.15 20.83 -3.08
N PRO A 208 -8.29 19.84 -4.00
CA PRO A 208 -7.18 19.41 -4.82
C PRO A 208 -6.52 20.59 -5.56
N HIS A 209 -5.20 20.61 -5.58
CA HIS A 209 -4.44 21.68 -6.21
C HIS A 209 -3.30 21.14 -7.06
N ARG A 210 -2.92 21.91 -8.09
CA ARG A 210 -1.75 21.66 -8.92
C ARG A 210 -0.84 22.89 -8.85
N ALA A 211 0.39 22.71 -8.40
CA ALA A 211 1.43 23.73 -8.42
C ALA A 211 2.52 23.35 -9.43
N ARG A 212 3.06 24.35 -10.13
CA ARG A 212 4.22 24.18 -11.02
C ARG A 212 5.26 25.22 -10.65
N VAL A 213 6.40 24.76 -10.15
CA VAL A 213 7.48 25.63 -9.67
C VAL A 213 8.80 25.08 -10.16
N GLY A 214 9.56 25.90 -10.89
CA GLY A 214 10.78 25.45 -11.58
C GLY A 214 10.47 24.35 -12.59
N GLU A 215 11.26 23.28 -12.55
CA GLU A 215 11.16 22.11 -13.45
C GLU A 215 10.26 21.00 -12.86
N TRP A 216 9.38 21.34 -11.91
CA TRP A 216 8.55 20.37 -11.21
C TRP A 216 7.07 20.76 -11.24
N THR A 217 6.23 19.77 -11.49
CA THR A 217 4.78 19.86 -11.31
C THR A 217 4.36 18.94 -10.16
N ALA A 218 3.63 19.50 -9.18
CA ALA A 218 3.05 18.79 -8.06
C ALA A 218 1.52 18.83 -8.11
N TRP A 219 0.88 17.73 -7.74
CA TRP A 219 -0.56 17.59 -7.50
C TRP A 219 -0.78 17.15 -6.07
N GLY A 220 -1.70 17.80 -5.37
CA GLY A 220 -1.98 17.56 -3.97
C GLY A 220 -3.46 17.30 -3.74
N TRP A 221 -3.76 16.38 -2.81
CA TRP A 221 -5.11 15.98 -2.46
C TRP A 221 -5.25 15.84 -0.94
N PHE A 222 -6.37 16.30 -0.41
CA PHE A 222 -6.74 16.08 0.99
C PHE A 222 -7.26 14.64 1.18
N VAL A 223 -6.95 14.03 2.33
CA VAL A 223 -7.47 12.71 2.72
C VAL A 223 -8.55 12.90 3.78
N GLU A 224 -9.79 12.57 3.43
CA GLU A 224 -10.95 12.68 4.32
C GLU A 224 -10.98 11.59 5.41
N GLY A 225 -11.81 11.80 6.44
CA GLY A 225 -12.10 10.78 7.45
C GLY A 225 -10.95 10.47 8.43
N ARG A 226 -9.94 11.34 8.49
CA ARG A 226 -8.82 11.23 9.45
C ARG A 226 -9.00 12.22 10.62
N PRO A 227 -8.56 11.87 11.83
CA PRO A 227 -8.61 12.78 12.98
C PRO A 227 -7.58 13.93 12.92
N PHE A 228 -6.71 13.93 11.90
CA PHE A 228 -5.69 14.92 11.62
C PHE A 228 -5.71 15.27 10.12
N ARG A 229 -5.14 16.41 9.74
CA ARG A 229 -5.10 16.83 8.33
C ARG A 229 -4.00 16.06 7.61
N ARG A 230 -4.37 15.24 6.64
CA ARG A 230 -3.43 14.52 5.78
C ARG A 230 -3.55 14.98 4.34
N ILE A 231 -2.41 15.32 3.74
CA ILE A 231 -2.29 15.70 2.33
C ILE A 231 -1.35 14.71 1.65
N ILE A 232 -1.80 14.14 0.53
CA ILE A 232 -0.97 13.34 -0.37
C ILE A 232 -0.54 14.25 -1.51
N VAL A 233 0.75 14.25 -1.83
CA VAL A 233 1.32 14.97 -2.96
C VAL A 233 2.00 13.99 -3.90
N ARG A 234 1.72 14.11 -5.19
CA ARG A 234 2.52 13.50 -6.26
C ARG A 234 3.24 14.61 -6.99
N ALA A 235 4.56 14.54 -7.10
CA ALA A 235 5.36 15.45 -7.90
C ALA A 235 6.09 14.71 -9.02
N VAL A 236 6.22 15.35 -10.17
CA VAL A 236 6.99 14.84 -11.32
C VAL A 236 7.89 15.95 -11.86
N PRO A 237 9.06 15.60 -12.43
CA PRO A 237 9.82 16.55 -13.22
C PRO A 237 9.08 16.84 -14.53
N ASP A 238 9.18 18.06 -15.03
CA ASP A 238 8.51 18.49 -16.27
C ASP A 238 9.14 17.88 -17.54
N ASP A 239 10.43 17.50 -17.48
CA ASP A 239 11.23 17.02 -18.62
C ASP A 239 11.25 15.49 -18.76
N VAL A 240 10.18 14.79 -18.33
CA VAL A 240 10.04 13.33 -18.48
C VAL A 240 8.93 12.95 -19.46
#